data_AF-A0A081D3A1-F1
#
_entry.id   AF-A0A081D3A1-F1
#
_cell.length_a   1.000
_cell.length_b   1.000
_cell.length_c   1.000
_cell.angle_alpha   90.00
_cell.angle_beta   90.00
_cell.angle_gamma   90.00
#
_symmetry.space_group_name_H-M   'P 1'
#
loop_
_entity.id
_entity.type
_entity.pdbx_description
1 polymer ?
#
loop_
_entity_poly.entity_id
_entity_poly.type
_entity_poly.pdbx_seq_one_letter_code
_entity_poly.pdbx_strand_id
1 'polypeptide(L)'
;MINSAKNTYESIDTSVHAFSTNIILLDRSLKTYGIAGKETRDRLREYLEYAIANPARADMTKPDYAGTAIDAVGNALLTIQPSDEYHRDLLLDIRQQYHRLVEQRWSIVENAEGAIPRPLIALLVAWLTLIFGSFGYRAPANAVVVTSFVVGAALISCAFYLVLDMDIPFHGAIQVSDHPLRRALAELTL
;
A
#
# COMPACT_ATOMS: atom_id res chain seq x y z
N MET A 1 -8.08 -15.16 9.53
CA MET A 1 -6.75 -14.62 9.89
C MET A 1 -5.80 -14.74 8.70
N ILE A 2 -5.19 -15.90 8.40
CA ILE A 2 -4.30 -16.08 7.23
C ILE A 2 -4.98 -15.70 5.89
N ASN A 3 -6.22 -16.16 5.65
CA ASN A 3 -6.93 -15.81 4.43
C ASN A 3 -7.27 -14.31 4.32
N SER A 4 -7.45 -13.64 5.46
CA SER A 4 -7.73 -12.20 5.50
C SER A 4 -6.47 -11.41 5.13
N ALA A 5 -5.34 -11.72 5.79
CA ALA A 5 -4.06 -11.08 5.50
C ALA A 5 -3.60 -11.31 4.05
N LYS A 6 -3.79 -12.53 3.52
CA LYS A 6 -3.52 -12.85 2.11
C LYS A 6 -4.40 -12.04 1.16
N ASN A 7 -5.71 -11.96 1.43
CA ASN A 7 -6.62 -11.18 0.60
C ASN A 7 -6.29 -9.68 0.64
N THR A 8 -5.94 -9.12 1.80
CA THR A 8 -5.51 -7.73 1.93
C THR A 8 -4.23 -7.49 1.14
N TYR A 9 -3.22 -8.36 1.28
CA TYR A 9 -1.98 -8.27 0.51
C TYR A 9 -2.22 -8.33 -1.01
N GLU A 10 -2.99 -9.33 -1.48
CA GLU A 10 -3.33 -9.48 -2.91
C GLU A 10 -4.13 -8.28 -3.44
N SER A 11 -5.02 -7.71 -2.62
CA SER A 11 -5.78 -6.52 -2.97
C SER A 11 -4.91 -5.27 -3.07
N ILE A 12 -3.92 -5.10 -2.19
CA ILE A 12 -3.01 -3.96 -2.22
C ILE A 12 -2.02 -4.10 -3.37
N ASP A 13 -1.47 -5.29 -3.60
CA ASP A 13 -0.61 -5.58 -4.74
C ASP A 13 -1.31 -5.27 -6.07
N THR A 14 -2.54 -5.77 -6.24
CA THR A 14 -3.37 -5.47 -7.42
C THR A 14 -3.65 -3.97 -7.54
N SER A 15 -3.94 -3.30 -6.43
CA SER A 15 -4.18 -1.85 -6.41
C SER A 15 -2.94 -1.04 -6.81
N VAL A 16 -1.75 -1.43 -6.35
CA VAL A 16 -0.48 -0.77 -6.70
C VAL A 16 -0.14 -0.96 -8.18
N HIS A 17 -0.39 -2.15 -8.74
CA HIS A 17 -0.26 -2.41 -10.16
C HIS A 17 -1.22 -1.55 -11.01
N ALA A 18 -2.49 -1.48 -10.60
CA ALA A 18 -3.50 -0.65 -11.26
C ALA A 18 -3.14 0.84 -11.17
N PHE A 19 -2.69 1.30 -9.99
CA PHE A 19 -2.28 2.67 -9.75
C PHE A 19 -1.09 3.06 -10.65
N SER A 20 -0.06 2.21 -10.73
CA SER A 20 1.10 2.43 -11.60
C SER A 20 0.69 2.55 -13.07
N THR A 21 -0.22 1.68 -13.52
CA THR A 21 -0.76 1.72 -14.89
C THR A 21 -1.50 3.03 -15.17
N ASN A 22 -2.34 3.48 -14.23
CA ASN A 22 -3.09 4.73 -14.38
C ASN A 22 -2.18 5.96 -14.37
N ILE A 23 -1.06 5.95 -13.65
CA ILE A 23 -0.04 7.01 -13.72
C ILE A 23 0.55 7.10 -15.14
N ILE A 24 0.92 5.96 -15.73
CA ILE A 24 1.47 5.92 -17.10
C ILE A 24 0.44 6.45 -18.10
N LEU A 25 -0.83 6.07 -17.96
CA LEU A 25 -1.91 6.55 -18.82
C LEU A 25 -2.12 8.06 -18.67
N LEU A 26 -2.11 8.59 -17.45
CA LEU A 26 -2.21 10.03 -17.20
C LEU A 26 -1.04 10.79 -17.84
N ASP A 27 0.19 10.29 -17.67
CA ASP A 27 1.37 10.89 -18.29
C ASP A 27 1.28 10.89 -19.82
N ARG A 28 0.80 9.81 -20.42
CA ARG A 28 0.60 9.71 -21.87
C ARG A 28 -0.48 10.67 -22.38
N SER A 29 -1.58 10.84 -21.63
CA SER A 29 -2.62 11.83 -21.94
C SER A 29 -2.06 13.26 -21.86
N LEU A 30 -1.27 13.56 -20.82
CA LEU A 30 -0.58 14.85 -20.67
C LEU A 30 0.46 15.09 -21.77
N LYS A 31 1.17 14.04 -22.22
CA LYS A 31 2.12 14.11 -23.36
C LYS A 31 1.37 14.43 -24.66
N THR A 32 0.19 13.86 -24.83
CA THR A 32 -0.71 14.13 -25.97
C THR A 32 -1.27 15.55 -25.93
N TYR A 33 -1.51 16.10 -24.74
CA TYR A 33 -1.92 17.50 -24.55
C TYR A 33 -0.87 18.51 -25.02
N GLY A 34 0.40 18.10 -25.08
CA GLY A 34 1.49 18.93 -25.57
C GLY A 34 2.14 19.81 -24.49
N ILE A 35 2.71 20.94 -24.90
CA ILE A 35 3.62 21.76 -24.06
C ILE A 35 2.91 22.30 -22.81
N ALA A 36 1.63 22.64 -22.91
CA ALA A 36 0.83 23.12 -21.77
C ALA A 36 0.66 22.05 -20.67
N GLY A 37 0.79 20.76 -20.99
CA GLY A 37 0.74 19.67 -20.01
C GLY A 37 2.09 19.37 -19.33
N LYS A 38 3.19 19.99 -19.77
CA LYS A 38 4.55 19.64 -19.33
C LYS A 38 4.76 19.88 -17.84
N GLU A 39 4.32 21.01 -17.31
CA GLU A 39 4.45 21.32 -15.87
C GLU A 39 3.77 20.24 -15.02
N THR A 40 2.56 19.83 -15.41
CA THR A 40 1.82 18.77 -14.72
C THR A 40 2.53 17.43 -14.79
N ARG A 41 3.16 17.09 -15.92
CA ARG A 41 4.00 15.87 -16.03
C ARG A 41 5.20 15.91 -15.10
N ASP A 42 5.85 17.07 -14.99
CA ASP A 42 7.01 17.22 -14.11
C ASP A 42 6.61 17.08 -12.64
N ARG A 43 5.46 17.64 -12.23
CA ARG A 43 4.89 17.44 -10.89
C ARG A 43 4.44 16.00 -10.64
N LEU A 44 3.92 15.32 -11.66
CA LEU A 44 3.54 13.91 -11.57
C LEU A 44 4.78 13.01 -11.34
N ARG A 45 5.90 13.35 -11.97
CA ARG A 45 7.20 12.70 -11.74
C ARG A 45 7.69 12.91 -10.31
N GLU A 46 7.67 14.16 -9.84
CA GLU A 46 8.05 14.51 -8.46
C GLU A 46 7.18 13.77 -7.43
N TYR A 47 5.87 13.70 -7.65
CA TYR A 47 4.96 12.89 -6.83
C TYR A 47 5.42 11.42 -6.76
N LEU A 48 5.76 10.82 -7.90
CA LEU A 48 6.15 9.42 -7.96
C LEU A 48 7.50 9.17 -7.26
N GLU A 49 8.44 10.10 -7.34
CA GLU A 49 9.69 10.05 -6.58
C GLU A 49 9.42 10.08 -5.06
N TYR A 50 8.54 10.98 -4.59
CA TYR A 50 8.14 11.01 -3.18
C TYR A 50 7.40 9.76 -2.75
N ALA A 51 6.50 9.22 -3.59
CA ALA A 51 5.73 8.01 -3.29
C ALA A 51 6.63 6.77 -3.19
N ILE A 52 7.69 6.68 -4.00
CA ILE A 52 8.69 5.59 -3.91
C ILE A 52 9.56 5.76 -2.66
N ALA A 53 10.01 6.99 -2.37
CA ALA A 53 10.84 7.27 -1.19
C ALA A 53 10.07 7.13 0.13
N ASN A 54 8.77 7.42 0.10
CA ASN A 54 7.87 7.37 1.24
C ASN A 54 6.60 6.59 0.85
N PRO A 55 6.65 5.24 0.85
CA PRO A 55 5.49 4.43 0.54
C PRO A 55 4.32 4.79 1.46
N ALA A 56 3.10 4.70 0.92
CA ALA A 56 1.87 5.11 1.57
C ALA A 56 1.81 4.58 3.02
N ARG A 57 1.83 5.49 3.99
CA ARG A 57 1.75 5.15 5.41
C ARG A 57 0.32 5.41 5.87
N ALA A 58 -0.27 4.43 6.56
CA ALA A 58 -1.47 4.63 7.38
C ALA A 58 -1.20 5.51 8.63
N ASP A 59 0.06 5.85 8.89
CA ASP A 59 0.46 6.65 10.05
C ASP A 59 0.24 8.14 9.81
N MET A 60 -0.98 8.61 10.11
CA MET A 60 -1.40 10.01 10.03
C MET A 60 -0.59 10.99 10.91
N THR A 61 0.27 10.48 11.81
CA THR A 61 1.12 11.33 12.66
C THR A 61 2.35 11.87 11.94
N LYS A 62 2.68 11.32 10.76
CA LYS A 62 3.81 11.77 9.94
C LYS A 62 3.33 12.70 8.82
N PRO A 63 4.15 13.69 8.41
CA PRO A 63 3.82 14.55 7.28
C PRO A 63 3.65 13.73 5.99
N ASP A 64 2.52 13.93 5.31
CA ASP A 64 2.17 13.26 4.06
C ASP A 64 2.75 14.00 2.85
N TYR A 65 4.07 13.86 2.65
CA TYR A 65 4.76 14.48 1.51
C TYR A 65 4.20 14.04 0.15
N ALA A 66 3.86 12.75 0.02
CA ALA A 66 3.26 12.23 -1.21
C ALA A 66 1.85 12.83 -1.45
N GLY A 67 1.07 13.06 -0.39
CA GLY A 67 -0.21 13.76 -0.46
C GLY A 67 -0.06 15.19 -0.98
N THR A 68 0.88 15.94 -0.41
CA THR A 68 1.14 17.31 -0.87
C THR A 68 1.61 17.36 -2.32
N ALA A 69 2.39 16.37 -2.77
CA ALA A 69 2.88 16.30 -4.14
C ALA A 69 1.76 15.94 -5.14
N ILE A 70 0.83 15.04 -4.79
CA ILE A 70 -0.32 14.75 -5.67
C ILE A 70 -1.29 15.93 -5.77
N ASP A 71 -1.50 16.67 -4.68
CA ASP A 71 -2.31 17.89 -4.70
C ASP A 71 -1.69 18.96 -5.61
N ALA A 72 -0.35 19.04 -5.65
CA ALA A 72 0.36 19.93 -6.57
C ALA A 72 0.11 19.57 -8.05
N VAL A 73 -0.07 18.28 -8.38
CA VAL A 73 -0.48 17.84 -9.74
C VAL A 73 -1.89 18.35 -10.06
N GLY A 74 -2.83 18.21 -9.12
CA GLY A 74 -4.19 18.74 -9.27
C GLY A 74 -4.22 20.25 -9.47
N ASN A 75 -3.42 21.00 -8.70
CA ASN A 75 -3.30 22.45 -8.84
C ASN A 75 -2.75 22.86 -10.22
N ALA A 76 -1.77 22.15 -10.75
CA ALA A 76 -1.27 22.40 -12.11
C ALA A 76 -2.32 22.06 -13.19
N LEU A 77 -3.16 21.05 -12.99
CA LEU A 77 -4.28 20.77 -13.92
C LEU A 77 -5.34 21.88 -13.95
N LEU A 78 -5.47 22.66 -12.88
CA LEU A 78 -6.41 23.77 -12.79
C LEU A 78 -5.89 25.03 -13.51
N THR A 79 -4.57 25.19 -13.65
CA THR A 79 -3.96 26.35 -14.33
C THR A 79 -3.96 26.20 -15.84
N ILE A 80 -4.10 24.98 -16.38
CA ILE A 80 -4.17 24.73 -17.82
C ILE A 80 -5.44 25.35 -18.41
N GLN A 81 -5.25 26.28 -19.35
CA GLN A 81 -6.33 26.86 -20.16
C GLN A 81 -6.38 26.18 -21.53
N PRO A 82 -7.51 25.53 -21.89
CA PRO A 82 -7.65 24.89 -23.19
C PRO A 82 -7.79 25.95 -24.30
N SER A 83 -7.05 25.75 -25.39
CA SER A 83 -7.04 26.65 -26.55
C SER A 83 -8.15 26.38 -27.56
N ASP A 84 -8.66 25.15 -27.63
CA ASP A 84 -9.71 24.71 -28.55
C ASP A 84 -10.64 23.67 -27.88
N GLU A 85 -11.67 23.22 -28.60
CA GLU A 85 -12.61 22.20 -28.10
C GLU A 85 -11.92 20.84 -27.90
N TYR A 86 -10.97 20.47 -28.75
CA TYR A 86 -10.22 19.22 -28.62
C TYR A 86 -9.40 19.15 -27.32
N HIS A 87 -8.64 20.21 -27.00
CA HIS A 87 -7.88 20.32 -25.76
C HIS A 87 -8.83 20.47 -24.56
N ARG A 88 -10.03 21.03 -24.73
CA ARG A 88 -11.02 21.05 -23.64
C ARG A 88 -11.47 19.63 -23.29
N ASP A 89 -11.85 18.83 -24.29
CA ASP A 89 -12.29 17.46 -24.08
C ASP A 89 -11.17 16.57 -23.53
N LEU A 90 -9.96 16.73 -24.06
CA LEU A 90 -8.78 16.02 -23.57
C LEU A 90 -8.45 16.41 -22.11
N LEU A 91 -8.58 17.69 -21.73
CA LEU A 91 -8.38 18.14 -20.35
C LEU A 91 -9.42 17.57 -19.40
N LEU A 92 -10.67 17.38 -19.85
CA LEU A 92 -11.72 16.74 -19.05
C LEU A 92 -11.37 15.27 -18.76
N ASP A 93 -10.92 14.52 -19.76
CA ASP A 93 -10.48 13.13 -19.58
C ASP A 93 -9.26 13.05 -18.64
N ILE A 94 -8.26 13.93 -18.83
CA ILE A 94 -7.09 14.02 -17.94
C ILE A 94 -7.51 14.28 -16.49
N ARG A 95 -8.47 15.19 -16.25
CA ARG A 95 -9.00 15.47 -14.90
C ARG A 95 -9.72 14.26 -14.30
N GLN A 96 -10.49 13.52 -15.10
CA GLN A 96 -11.12 12.27 -14.63
C GLN A 96 -10.09 11.19 -14.31
N GLN A 97 -9.01 11.07 -15.09
CA GLN A 97 -7.89 10.16 -14.79
C GLN A 97 -7.20 10.54 -13.47
N TYR A 98 -6.96 11.84 -13.24
CA TYR A 98 -6.42 12.35 -11.98
C TYR A 98 -7.32 12.02 -10.77
N HIS A 99 -8.63 12.27 -10.86
CA HIS A 99 -9.55 11.95 -9.76
C HIS A 99 -9.54 10.46 -9.40
N ARG A 100 -9.54 9.57 -10.41
CA ARG A 100 -9.40 8.12 -10.20
C ARG A 100 -8.10 7.76 -9.48
N LEU A 101 -6.98 8.41 -9.82
CA LEU A 101 -5.71 8.19 -9.13
C LEU A 101 -5.77 8.62 -7.67
N VAL A 102 -6.36 9.78 -7.37
CA VAL A 102 -6.51 10.25 -5.99
C VAL A 102 -7.40 9.28 -5.19
N GLU A 103 -8.51 8.83 -5.74
CA GLU A 103 -9.39 7.82 -5.11
C GLU A 103 -8.64 6.50 -4.83
N GLN A 104 -7.87 6.01 -5.81
CA GLN A 104 -7.05 4.81 -5.63
C GLN A 104 -6.01 4.97 -4.53
N ARG A 105 -5.36 6.13 -4.44
CA ARG A 105 -4.40 6.43 -3.38
C ARG A 105 -5.07 6.36 -2.00
N TRP A 106 -6.23 7.00 -1.85
CA TRP A 106 -6.99 6.94 -0.60
C TRP A 106 -7.39 5.52 -0.24
N SER A 107 -7.82 4.72 -1.23
CA SER A 107 -8.10 3.30 -1.01
C SER A 107 -6.87 2.52 -0.55
N ILE A 108 -5.68 2.78 -1.10
CA ILE A 108 -4.43 2.13 -0.65
C ILE A 108 -4.08 2.54 0.80
N VAL A 109 -4.27 3.81 1.16
CA VAL A 109 -4.02 4.31 2.52
C VAL A 109 -5.03 3.74 3.52
N GLU A 110 -6.31 3.70 3.18
CA GLU A 110 -7.39 3.17 4.03
C GLU A 110 -7.28 1.65 4.22
N ASN A 111 -6.98 0.91 3.15
CA ASN A 111 -6.75 -0.55 3.28
C ASN A 111 -5.47 -0.86 4.07
N ALA A 112 -4.53 0.06 4.18
CA ALA A 112 -3.36 -0.06 5.06
C ALA A 112 -3.68 0.25 6.53
N GLU A 113 -4.85 0.82 6.86
CA GLU A 113 -5.34 1.03 8.23
C GLU A 113 -6.06 -0.19 8.82
N GLY A 114 -6.26 -1.25 8.03
CA GLY A 114 -6.92 -2.50 8.43
C GLY A 114 -6.11 -3.34 9.43
N ALA A 115 -5.56 -2.73 10.48
CA ALA A 115 -4.77 -3.39 11.49
C ALA A 115 -5.64 -4.34 12.34
N ILE A 116 -5.25 -5.61 12.41
CA ILE A 116 -5.85 -6.59 13.33
C ILE A 116 -5.82 -6.00 14.75
N PRO A 117 -6.97 -5.90 15.46
CA PRO A 117 -7.02 -5.31 16.78
C PRO A 117 -6.05 -6.01 17.74
N ARG A 118 -5.07 -5.27 18.30
CA ARG A 118 -4.11 -5.79 19.30
C ARG A 118 -4.76 -6.58 20.45
N PRO A 119 -5.95 -6.22 20.97
CA PRO A 119 -6.63 -7.00 22.02
C PRO A 119 -7.02 -8.41 21.56
N LEU A 120 -7.37 -8.58 20.28
CA LEU A 120 -7.72 -9.88 19.72
C LEU A 120 -6.50 -10.81 19.70
N ILE A 121 -5.32 -10.26 19.38
CA ILE A 121 -4.05 -10.97 19.42
C ILE A 121 -3.73 -11.40 20.86
N ALA A 122 -3.88 -10.49 21.82
CA ALA A 122 -3.66 -10.80 23.23
C ALA A 122 -4.60 -11.92 23.72
N LEU A 123 -5.88 -11.87 23.33
CA LEU A 123 -6.86 -12.91 23.63
C LEU A 123 -6.47 -14.27 23.05
N LEU A 124 -6.01 -14.29 21.79
CA LEU A 124 -5.62 -15.50 21.09
C LEU A 124 -4.36 -16.13 21.69
N VAL A 125 -3.36 -15.31 22.03
CA VAL A 125 -2.17 -15.73 22.78
C VAL A 125 -2.57 -16.32 24.13
N ALA A 126 -3.40 -15.62 24.89
CA ALA A 126 -3.88 -16.12 26.18
C ALA A 126 -4.63 -17.45 26.05
N TRP A 127 -5.44 -17.61 25.00
CA TRP A 127 -6.17 -18.84 24.73
C TRP A 127 -5.25 -20.02 24.38
N LEU A 128 -4.23 -19.79 23.56
CA LEU A 128 -3.20 -20.78 23.24
C LEU A 128 -2.39 -21.17 24.48
N THR A 129 -2.00 -20.20 25.30
CA THR A 129 -1.33 -20.46 26.58
C THR A 129 -2.18 -21.35 27.49
N LEU A 130 -3.50 -21.12 27.54
CA LEU A 130 -4.42 -21.97 28.30
C LEU A 130 -4.52 -23.40 27.75
N ILE A 131 -4.59 -23.57 26.43
CA ILE A 131 -4.65 -24.89 25.78
C ILE A 131 -3.37 -25.68 26.07
N PHE A 132 -2.21 -25.08 25.79
CA PHE A 132 -0.94 -25.75 26.01
C PHE A 132 -0.66 -25.97 27.50
N GLY A 133 -1.03 -25.03 28.37
CA GLY A 133 -0.93 -25.18 29.81
C GLY A 133 -1.77 -26.35 30.35
N SER A 134 -2.99 -26.53 29.83
CA SER A 134 -3.88 -27.65 30.19
C SER A 134 -3.33 -29.01 29.79
N PHE A 135 -2.78 -29.12 28.57
CA PHE A 135 -2.12 -30.36 28.13
C PHE A 135 -0.80 -30.62 28.87
N GLY A 136 -0.04 -29.58 29.20
CA GLY A 136 1.21 -29.68 29.96
C GLY A 136 0.97 -30.14 31.39
N TYR A 137 -0.11 -29.68 32.03
CA TYR A 137 -0.47 -30.10 33.40
C TYR A 137 -0.84 -31.58 33.50
N ARG A 138 -1.40 -32.17 32.44
CA ARG A 138 -1.79 -33.60 32.42
C ARG A 138 -0.69 -34.55 31.95
N ALA A 139 0.44 -34.03 31.47
CA ALA A 139 1.52 -34.85 30.91
C ALA A 139 2.62 -35.12 31.96
N PRO A 140 3.19 -36.34 32.02
CA PRO A 140 4.39 -36.58 32.82
C PRO A 140 5.52 -35.66 32.33
N ALA A 141 6.26 -35.05 33.27
CA ALA A 141 7.33 -34.09 32.99
C ALA A 141 8.51 -34.76 32.26
N ASN A 142 8.35 -34.95 30.95
CA ASN A 142 9.32 -35.57 30.06
C ASN A 142 9.93 -34.50 29.15
N ALA A 143 11.24 -34.54 28.92
CA ALA A 143 11.97 -33.59 28.08
C ALA A 143 11.37 -33.49 26.66
N VAL A 144 10.84 -34.59 26.11
CA VAL A 144 10.16 -34.63 24.80
C VAL A 144 8.88 -33.78 24.80
N VAL A 145 8.14 -33.77 25.90
CA VAL A 145 6.90 -33.00 26.04
C VAL A 145 7.24 -31.51 26.13
N VAL A 146 8.20 -31.14 26.97
CA VAL A 146 8.64 -29.75 27.13
C VAL A 146 9.21 -29.19 25.83
N THR A 147 10.07 -29.93 25.14
CA THR A 147 10.64 -29.50 23.84
C THR A 147 9.56 -29.36 22.77
N SER A 148 8.59 -30.27 22.71
CA SER A 148 7.46 -30.17 21.76
C SER A 148 6.59 -28.93 22.02
N PHE A 149 6.35 -28.57 23.30
CA PHE A 149 5.65 -27.34 23.66
C PHE A 149 6.43 -26.08 23.27
N VAL A 150 7.74 -26.06 23.53
CA VAL A 150 8.60 -24.92 23.18
C VAL A 150 8.66 -24.72 21.66
N VAL A 151 8.84 -25.79 20.89
CA VAL A 151 8.83 -25.75 19.42
C VAL A 151 7.46 -25.34 18.90
N GLY A 152 6.37 -25.86 19.46
CA GLY A 152 5.01 -25.47 19.09
C GLY A 152 4.72 -23.99 19.37
N ALA A 153 5.11 -23.49 20.54
CA ALA A 153 4.98 -22.07 20.90
C ALA A 153 5.81 -21.19 19.96
N ALA A 154 7.04 -21.60 19.63
CA ALA A 154 7.90 -20.87 18.70
C ALA A 154 7.31 -20.82 17.28
N LEU A 155 6.79 -21.95 16.75
CA LEU A 155 6.15 -22.00 15.43
C LEU A 155 4.90 -21.13 15.38
N ILE A 156 4.09 -21.15 16.44
CA ILE A 156 2.86 -20.36 16.51
C ILE A 156 3.19 -18.87 16.62
N SER A 157 4.17 -18.50 17.45
CA SER A 157 4.68 -17.12 17.52
C SER A 157 5.23 -16.64 16.18
N CYS A 158 5.95 -17.52 15.45
CA CYS A 158 6.46 -17.23 14.11
C CYS A 158 5.32 -17.05 13.09
N ALA A 159 4.30 -17.90 13.12
CA ALA A 159 3.12 -17.77 12.26
C ALA A 159 2.34 -16.47 12.56
N PHE A 160 2.20 -16.08 13.83
CA PHE A 160 1.59 -14.81 14.20
C PHE A 160 2.41 -13.61 13.75
N TYR A 161 3.74 -13.68 13.92
CA TYR A 161 4.65 -12.66 13.39
C TYR A 161 4.46 -12.49 11.88
N LEU A 162 4.41 -13.58 11.13
CA LEU A 162 4.16 -13.55 9.68
C LEU A 162 2.80 -12.95 9.31
N VAL A 163 1.74 -13.27 10.06
CA VAL A 163 0.40 -12.69 9.83
C VAL A 163 0.39 -11.18 10.11
N LEU A 164 1.06 -10.74 11.18
CA LEU A 164 1.23 -9.33 11.52
C LEU A 164 2.11 -8.59 10.50
N ASP A 165 3.18 -9.22 10.02
CA ASP A 165 4.08 -8.68 9.00
C ASP A 165 3.33 -8.48 7.67
N MET A 166 2.47 -9.43 7.29
CA MET A 166 1.58 -9.28 6.12
C MET A 166 0.49 -8.21 6.30
N ASP A 167 0.13 -7.86 7.54
CA ASP A 167 -0.88 -6.84 7.86
C ASP A 167 -0.30 -5.42 7.77
N ILE A 168 1.03 -5.29 7.67
CA ILE A 168 1.74 -4.04 7.47
C ILE A 168 2.43 -4.07 6.09
N PRO A 169 1.68 -3.89 4.99
CA PRO A 169 2.11 -4.17 3.61
C PRO A 169 3.33 -3.35 3.15
N PHE A 170 3.65 -2.26 3.84
CA PHE A 170 4.77 -1.36 3.54
C PHE A 170 5.88 -1.36 4.61
N HIS A 171 5.76 -2.20 5.66
CA HIS A 171 6.75 -2.33 6.73
C HIS A 171 6.81 -3.79 7.23
N GLY A 172 7.85 -4.52 6.86
CA GLY A 172 7.99 -5.92 7.23
C GLY A 172 9.07 -6.64 6.43
N ALA A 173 9.17 -7.96 6.60
CA ALA A 173 9.98 -8.82 5.75
C ALA A 173 9.31 -9.11 4.39
N ILE A 174 7.96 -9.11 4.35
CA ILE A 174 7.15 -9.26 3.14
C ILE A 174 6.56 -7.89 2.77
N GLN A 175 7.23 -7.17 1.87
CA GLN A 175 6.81 -5.85 1.43
C GLN A 175 6.15 -5.93 0.06
N VAL A 176 5.10 -5.13 -0.14
CA VAL A 176 4.55 -4.89 -1.48
C VAL A 176 5.66 -4.29 -2.34
N SER A 177 5.89 -4.90 -3.49
CA SER A 177 6.97 -4.54 -4.40
C SER A 177 6.79 -3.11 -4.91
N ASP A 178 7.84 -2.30 -4.81
CA ASP A 178 7.93 -0.95 -5.39
C ASP A 178 8.27 -0.99 -6.89
N HIS A 179 8.54 -2.16 -7.46
CA HIS A 179 8.86 -2.34 -8.89
C HIS A 179 7.83 -1.73 -9.85
N PRO A 180 6.50 -1.83 -9.65
CA PRO A 180 5.52 -1.23 -10.55
C PRO A 180 5.63 0.31 -10.60
N LEU A 181 5.85 0.94 -9.44
CA LEU A 181 6.03 2.39 -9.34
C LEU A 181 7.36 2.84 -9.97
N ARG A 182 8.45 2.10 -9.72
CA ARG A 182 9.74 2.37 -10.38
C ARG A 182 9.67 2.23 -11.89
N ARG A 183 8.91 1.25 -12.39
CA ARG A 183 8.69 1.08 -13.83
C ARG A 183 7.90 2.25 -14.41
N ALA A 184 6.85 2.70 -13.73
CA ALA A 184 6.13 3.91 -14.13
C ALA A 184 7.09 5.12 -14.17
N LEU A 185 7.95 5.29 -13.16
CA LEU A 185 8.91 6.40 -13.13
C LEU A 185 9.86 6.36 -14.32
N ALA A 186 10.37 5.17 -14.66
CA ALA A 186 11.22 4.98 -15.84
C ALA A 186 10.48 5.35 -17.14
N GLU A 187 9.21 4.97 -17.28
CA GLU A 187 8.39 5.33 -18.45
C GLU A 187 8.09 6.84 -18.53
N LEU A 188 7.91 7.53 -17.40
CA LEU A 188 7.73 8.99 -17.34
C LEU A 188 9.00 9.78 -17.70
N THR A 189 10.17 9.14 -17.62
CA THR A 189 11.46 9.74 -18.00
C THR A 189 11.81 9.57 -19.48
N LEU A 190 11.01 8.80 -20.25
CA LEU A 190 11.15 8.57 -21.70
C LEU A 190 10.36 9.57 -22.58
#